data_AF-A0A1X7IEB6-F1
#
_entry.id   AF-A0A1X7IEB6-F1
#
_cell.length_a   1.000
_cell.length_b   1.000
_cell.length_c   1.000
_cell.angle_alpha   90.00
_cell.angle_beta   90.00
_cell.angle_gamma   90.00
#
_symmetry.space_group_name_H-M   'P 1'
#
loop_
_entity.id
_entity.type
_entity.pdbx_description
1 polymer ?
#
loop_
_entity_poly.entity_id
_entity_poly.type
_entity_poly.pdbx_seq_one_letter_code
_entity_poly.pdbx_strand_id
1 'polypeptide(L)'
;MDKIKLSDQLGAMAIIDTLHAQQIAVDEHLDLPLLRQKISQRIRDYYQKSGTVVSDELIEEGVKNWFTHRLSYQSPSLTLSQRLGANLYLTSPKWLKGLAVLVLCGALFTGYRLYDAHKQQVALSDNIALQIKRSQDLTGIAHYIKGTLDVANKAALVWATKPLAEVEDKVNGMLEQFSHQQPQNLVMAGSRTEREEQLQALTALNDKQRDRLEYTNNLIVDVPRLLQADGALQEITADPQFATFLSQSSDVSAKFEAAKQAILQNSPTVEATVATVSTAVEQQKTRIERMKIFAEKKNKLLGLPLSSGDRKTLSDFVAGLERSLAARGYTEIIPPPEWIESINRIDEMYAYVVEPLTFIVVDRIGEKSGVERTYDESGGRSWYLITEAINSRGVPQAVWVKDSETGRERKTTTFGIRISQAEFEKLKKDKQEDGHIDNYIVGNKPANQLTVRYQRPVMSGRILSW
;
A
#
# COMPACT_ATOMS: atom_id res chain seq x y z
N MET A 1 -60.30 24.36 -149.60
CA MET A 1 -60.80 24.60 -148.23
C MET A 1 -60.84 23.23 -147.58
N ASP A 2 -60.01 22.85 -146.61
CA ASP A 2 -59.06 23.59 -145.78
C ASP A 2 -57.74 22.80 -145.72
N LYS A 3 -56.60 23.48 -145.95
CA LYS A 3 -55.27 22.85 -145.98
C LYS A 3 -54.69 22.85 -144.56
N ILE A 4 -54.78 21.72 -143.86
CA ILE A 4 -54.01 21.52 -142.62
C ILE A 4 -52.52 21.44 -143.01
N LYS A 5 -51.68 22.28 -142.39
CA LYS A 5 -50.25 22.33 -142.68
C LYS A 5 -49.56 21.07 -142.16
N LEU A 6 -48.70 20.46 -142.98
CA LEU A 6 -47.94 19.25 -142.64
C LEU A 6 -47.10 19.42 -141.36
N SER A 7 -46.63 20.64 -141.07
CA SER A 7 -45.91 20.98 -139.84
C SER A 7 -46.74 20.71 -138.58
N ASP A 8 -48.04 21.00 -138.64
CA ASP A 8 -48.93 20.91 -137.49
C ASP A 8 -49.33 19.44 -137.24
N GLN A 9 -49.42 18.63 -138.31
CA GLN A 9 -49.57 17.18 -138.20
C GLN A 9 -48.32 16.50 -137.61
N LEU A 10 -47.12 16.87 -138.08
CA LEU A 10 -45.87 16.31 -137.55
C LEU A 10 -45.65 16.70 -136.09
N GLY A 11 -45.98 17.93 -135.70
CA GLY A 11 -45.92 18.39 -134.31
C GLY A 11 -46.90 17.65 -133.40
N ALA A 12 -48.15 17.45 -133.84
CA ALA A 12 -49.13 16.69 -133.09
C ALA A 12 -48.73 15.20 -132.95
N MET A 13 -48.19 14.59 -134.00
CA MET A 13 -47.78 13.19 -134.00
C MET A 13 -46.58 12.95 -133.07
N ALA A 14 -45.59 13.86 -133.03
CA ALA A 14 -44.48 13.77 -132.09
C ALA A 14 -44.94 13.84 -130.63
N ILE A 15 -45.92 14.69 -130.32
CA ILE A 15 -46.50 14.78 -128.96
C ILE A 15 -47.26 13.49 -128.63
N ILE A 16 -48.05 12.96 -129.56
CA ILE A 16 -48.77 11.69 -129.37
C ILE A 16 -47.79 10.55 -129.13
N ASP A 17 -46.69 10.45 -129.89
CA ASP A 17 -45.66 9.44 -129.67
C ASP A 17 -45.00 9.57 -128.29
N THR A 18 -44.71 10.80 -127.84
CA THR A 18 -44.17 11.01 -126.49
C THR A 18 -45.16 10.63 -125.39
N LEU A 19 -46.45 10.96 -125.56
CA LEU A 19 -47.51 10.57 -124.62
C LEU A 19 -47.73 9.06 -124.63
N HIS A 20 -47.67 8.41 -125.79
CA HIS A 20 -47.77 6.97 -125.92
C HIS A 20 -46.57 6.26 -125.27
N ALA A 21 -45.35 6.80 -125.42
CA ALA A 21 -44.16 6.28 -124.76
C ALA A 21 -44.24 6.44 -123.22
N GLN A 22 -44.74 7.58 -122.74
CA GLN A 22 -44.99 7.78 -121.30
C GLN A 22 -46.09 6.85 -120.77
N GLN A 23 -47.17 6.67 -121.52
CA GLN A 23 -48.25 5.73 -121.19
C GLN A 23 -47.71 4.31 -121.07
N ILE A 24 -46.87 3.86 -122.01
CA ILE A 24 -46.22 2.54 -121.95
C ILE A 24 -45.34 2.39 -120.69
N ALA A 25 -44.53 3.39 -120.35
CA ALA A 25 -43.67 3.35 -119.16
C ALA A 25 -44.47 3.39 -117.85
N VAL A 26 -45.60 4.10 -117.86
CA VAL A 26 -46.53 4.21 -116.73
C VAL A 26 -47.31 2.90 -116.55
N ASP A 27 -47.82 2.30 -117.63
CA ASP A 27 -48.48 1.00 -117.62
C ASP A 27 -47.51 -0.14 -117.23
N GLU A 28 -46.22 -0.04 -117.61
CA GLU A 28 -45.18 -0.99 -117.18
C GLU A 28 -44.94 -0.98 -115.66
N HIS A 29 -45.27 0.12 -114.97
CA HIS A 29 -45.04 0.31 -113.54
C HIS A 29 -46.30 0.35 -112.66
N LEU A 30 -47.50 0.47 -113.25
CA LEU A 30 -48.77 0.48 -112.50
C LEU A 30 -49.38 -0.92 -112.32
N ASP A 31 -49.22 -1.81 -113.31
CA ASP A 31 -49.88 -3.12 -113.29
C ASP A 31 -49.01 -4.21 -112.64
N LEU A 32 -48.91 -4.12 -111.30
CA LEU A 32 -48.12 -5.03 -110.46
C LEU A 32 -48.41 -6.54 -110.70
N PRO A 33 -49.66 -7.01 -110.92
CA PRO A 33 -49.92 -8.42 -111.21
C PRO A 33 -49.34 -8.86 -112.55
N LEU A 34 -49.42 -8.00 -113.57
CA LEU A 34 -48.97 -8.27 -114.92
C LEU A 34 -47.43 -8.24 -115.00
N LEU A 35 -46.80 -7.33 -114.27
CA LEU A 35 -45.35 -7.28 -114.09
C LEU A 35 -44.83 -8.52 -113.35
N ARG A 36 -45.51 -8.96 -112.29
CA ARG A 36 -45.17 -10.19 -111.56
C ARG A 36 -45.23 -11.41 -112.47
N GLN A 37 -46.22 -11.49 -113.34
CA GLN A 37 -46.34 -12.57 -114.32
C GLN A 37 -45.20 -12.53 -115.36
N LYS A 38 -44.90 -11.35 -115.94
CA LYS A 38 -43.79 -11.18 -116.88
C LYS A 38 -42.43 -11.53 -116.26
N ILE A 39 -42.18 -11.11 -115.01
CA ILE A 39 -40.94 -11.44 -114.29
C ILE A 39 -40.87 -12.92 -113.99
N SER A 40 -41.94 -13.53 -113.51
CA SER A 40 -42.00 -14.98 -113.25
C SER A 40 -41.73 -15.78 -114.52
N GLN A 41 -42.30 -15.35 -115.65
CA GLN A 41 -42.10 -15.99 -116.94
C GLN A 41 -40.69 -15.81 -117.50
N ARG A 42 -40.09 -14.62 -117.36
CA ARG A 42 -38.70 -14.38 -117.77
C ARG A 42 -37.71 -15.18 -116.89
N ILE A 43 -38.00 -15.34 -115.60
CA ILE A 43 -37.21 -16.18 -114.69
C ILE A 43 -37.37 -17.66 -115.06
N ARG A 44 -38.59 -18.10 -115.39
CA ARG A 44 -38.86 -19.45 -115.92
C ARG A 44 -38.04 -19.71 -117.19
N ASP A 45 -38.08 -18.82 -118.16
CA ASP A 45 -37.32 -18.93 -119.41
C ASP A 45 -35.79 -18.94 -119.15
N TYR A 46 -35.33 -18.17 -118.17
CA TYR A 46 -33.91 -18.12 -117.79
C TYR A 46 -33.44 -19.46 -117.21
N TYR A 47 -34.19 -20.06 -116.28
CA TYR A 47 -33.85 -21.35 -115.68
C TYR A 47 -33.96 -22.52 -116.66
N GLN A 48 -34.94 -22.46 -117.57
CA GLN A 48 -35.05 -23.42 -118.68
C GLN A 48 -33.85 -23.36 -119.63
N LYS A 49 -33.32 -22.16 -119.93
CA LYS A 49 -32.11 -21.99 -120.74
C LYS A 49 -30.82 -22.37 -120.03
N SER A 50 -30.77 -22.23 -118.71
CA SER A 50 -29.60 -22.55 -117.89
C SER A 50 -29.57 -24.00 -117.39
N GLY A 51 -30.47 -24.86 -117.89
CA GLY A 51 -30.42 -26.31 -117.68
C GLY A 51 -30.80 -26.78 -116.28
N THR A 52 -31.39 -25.92 -115.45
CA THR A 52 -31.82 -26.25 -114.07
C THR A 52 -33.35 -26.31 -114.00
N VAL A 53 -33.90 -27.45 -113.60
CA VAL A 53 -35.36 -27.62 -113.46
C VAL A 53 -35.79 -27.07 -112.10
N VAL A 54 -36.39 -25.88 -112.09
CA VAL A 54 -36.99 -25.26 -110.91
C VAL A 54 -38.51 -25.36 -111.04
N SER A 55 -39.21 -25.76 -109.98
CA SER A 55 -40.67 -25.85 -110.00
C SER A 55 -41.32 -24.47 -110.13
N ASP A 56 -42.42 -24.40 -110.89
CA ASP A 56 -43.13 -23.16 -111.16
C ASP A 56 -43.65 -22.48 -109.88
N GLU A 57 -44.05 -23.27 -108.88
CA GLU A 57 -44.48 -22.77 -107.57
C GLU A 57 -43.35 -22.07 -106.82
N LEU A 58 -42.11 -22.56 -106.93
CA LEU A 58 -40.95 -21.97 -106.25
C LEU A 58 -40.55 -20.63 -106.88
N ILE A 59 -40.68 -20.51 -108.21
CA ILE A 59 -40.44 -19.25 -108.93
C ILE A 59 -41.49 -18.21 -108.52
N GLU A 60 -42.75 -18.60 -108.49
CA GLU A 60 -43.84 -17.69 -108.17
C GLU A 60 -43.80 -17.21 -106.70
N GLU A 61 -43.42 -18.10 -105.78
CA GLU A 61 -43.19 -17.80 -104.37
C GLU A 61 -41.97 -16.89 -104.16
N GLY A 62 -40.86 -17.16 -104.86
CA GLY A 62 -39.66 -16.33 -104.83
C GLY A 62 -39.89 -14.89 -105.31
N VAL A 63 -40.59 -14.72 -106.43
CA VAL A 63 -40.95 -13.39 -106.95
C VAL A 63 -41.90 -12.67 -105.99
N LYS A 64 -42.89 -13.37 -105.41
CA LYS A 64 -43.80 -12.79 -104.40
C LYS A 64 -43.03 -12.25 -103.19
N ASN A 65 -42.11 -13.05 -102.68
CA ASN A 65 -41.35 -12.72 -101.48
C ASN A 65 -40.42 -11.52 -101.72
N TRP A 66 -39.76 -11.46 -102.88
CA TRP A 66 -38.93 -10.33 -103.27
C TRP A 66 -39.72 -9.01 -103.32
N PHE A 67 -40.91 -9.00 -103.95
CA PHE A 67 -41.76 -7.82 -103.99
C PHE A 67 -42.25 -7.38 -102.59
N THR A 68 -42.48 -8.33 -101.68
CA THR A 68 -42.96 -8.05 -100.31
C THR A 68 -41.89 -7.36 -99.46
N HIS A 69 -40.61 -7.70 -99.64
CA HIS A 69 -39.51 -7.18 -98.81
C HIS A 69 -38.70 -6.05 -99.48
N ARG A 70 -39.00 -5.67 -100.73
CA ARG A 70 -38.21 -4.69 -101.49
C ARG A 70 -38.18 -3.28 -100.87
N LEU A 71 -39.17 -2.91 -100.05
CA LEU A 71 -39.34 -1.55 -99.51
C LEU A 71 -39.43 -1.48 -97.97
N SER A 72 -39.15 -2.58 -97.25
CA SER A 72 -39.17 -2.59 -95.78
C SER A 72 -37.78 -2.32 -95.19
N TYR A 73 -37.68 -1.35 -94.29
CA TYR A 73 -36.46 -1.08 -93.53
C TYR A 73 -36.35 -2.06 -92.35
N GLN A 74 -35.27 -2.84 -92.28
CA GLN A 74 -34.97 -3.70 -91.14
C GLN A 74 -34.06 -2.96 -90.15
N SER A 75 -34.57 -2.66 -88.95
CA SER A 75 -33.76 -2.06 -87.90
C SER A 75 -32.78 -3.10 -87.30
N PRO A 76 -31.51 -2.73 -87.06
CA PRO A 76 -30.57 -3.64 -86.40
C PRO A 76 -31.03 -3.96 -84.97
N SER A 77 -30.95 -5.24 -84.55
CA SER A 77 -31.28 -5.62 -83.18
C SER A 77 -30.21 -5.12 -82.20
N LEU A 78 -30.57 -4.12 -81.38
CA LEU A 78 -29.68 -3.58 -80.34
C LEU A 78 -29.42 -4.61 -79.23
N THR A 79 -28.17 -4.74 -78.81
CA THR A 79 -27.76 -5.56 -77.64
C THR A 79 -28.21 -4.93 -76.31
N LEU A 80 -28.26 -5.70 -75.22
CA LEU A 80 -28.73 -5.22 -73.90
C LEU A 80 -27.97 -3.98 -73.40
N SER A 81 -26.66 -3.91 -73.60
CA SER A 81 -25.83 -2.74 -73.26
C SER A 81 -26.14 -1.52 -74.14
N GLN A 82 -26.39 -1.72 -75.44
CA GLN A 82 -26.78 -0.65 -76.37
C GLN A 82 -28.19 -0.11 -76.06
N ARG A 83 -29.13 -0.99 -75.66
CA ARG A 83 -30.47 -0.58 -75.21
C ARG A 83 -30.41 0.24 -73.92
N LEU A 84 -29.60 -0.21 -72.95
CA LEU A 84 -29.39 0.53 -71.71
C LEU A 84 -28.73 1.88 -71.96
N GLY A 85 -27.68 1.93 -72.80
CA GLY A 85 -27.00 3.17 -73.17
C GLY A 85 -27.92 4.17 -73.91
N ALA A 86 -28.71 3.69 -74.87
CA ALA A 86 -29.67 4.52 -75.60
C ALA A 86 -30.79 5.05 -74.68
N ASN A 87 -31.34 4.20 -73.78
CA ASN A 87 -32.31 4.66 -72.79
C ASN A 87 -31.70 5.69 -71.84
N LEU A 88 -30.48 5.46 -71.36
CA LEU A 88 -29.80 6.39 -70.46
C LEU A 88 -29.58 7.75 -71.12
N TYR A 89 -29.19 7.76 -72.40
CA TYR A 89 -28.99 8.99 -73.18
C TYR A 89 -30.28 9.77 -73.46
N LEU A 90 -31.41 9.06 -73.66
CA LEU A 90 -32.72 9.67 -73.94
C LEU A 90 -33.48 10.11 -72.67
N THR A 91 -33.03 9.71 -71.47
CA THR A 91 -33.68 10.08 -70.20
C THR A 91 -33.37 11.51 -69.74
N SER A 92 -34.32 12.14 -69.05
CA SER A 92 -34.20 13.52 -68.55
C SER A 92 -33.00 13.70 -67.60
N PRO A 93 -32.21 14.78 -67.72
CA PRO A 93 -31.04 15.03 -66.87
C PRO A 93 -31.39 15.19 -65.39
N LYS A 94 -32.66 15.45 -65.03
CA LYS A 94 -33.12 15.51 -63.63
C LYS A 94 -33.15 14.12 -62.98
N TRP A 95 -33.53 13.08 -63.71
CA TRP A 95 -33.62 11.71 -63.18
C TRP A 95 -32.23 11.08 -63.01
N LEU A 96 -31.33 11.32 -63.96
CA LEU A 96 -29.92 10.92 -63.87
C LEU A 96 -29.21 11.51 -62.64
N LYS A 97 -29.48 12.78 -62.29
CA LYS A 97 -28.96 13.41 -61.06
C LYS A 97 -29.47 12.69 -59.80
N GLY A 98 -30.76 12.33 -59.77
CA GLY A 98 -31.34 11.56 -58.66
C GLY A 98 -30.72 10.18 -58.50
N LEU A 99 -30.53 9.46 -59.61
CA LEU A 99 -29.88 8.14 -59.62
C LEU A 99 -28.40 8.23 -59.21
N ALA A 100 -27.67 9.24 -59.68
CA ALA A 100 -26.29 9.48 -59.29
C ALA A 100 -26.15 9.77 -57.78
N VAL A 101 -27.06 10.56 -57.21
CA VAL A 101 -27.12 10.80 -55.75
C VAL A 101 -27.41 9.51 -54.99
N LEU A 102 -28.34 8.67 -55.47
CA LEU A 102 -28.63 7.37 -54.83
C LEU A 102 -27.43 6.42 -54.87
N VAL A 103 -26.73 6.32 -56.00
CA VAL A 103 -25.51 5.51 -56.13
C VAL A 103 -24.40 6.06 -55.21
N LEU A 104 -24.23 7.37 -55.15
CA LEU A 104 -23.29 8.02 -54.24
C LEU A 104 -23.63 7.72 -52.78
N CYS A 105 -24.89 7.85 -52.37
CA CYS A 105 -25.35 7.51 -51.02
C CYS A 105 -25.13 6.02 -50.71
N GLY A 106 -25.40 5.12 -51.67
CA GLY A 106 -25.12 3.69 -51.52
C GLY A 106 -23.62 3.39 -51.38
N ALA A 107 -22.77 4.04 -52.17
CA ALA A 107 -21.31 3.92 -52.09
C ALA A 107 -20.77 4.48 -50.76
N LEU A 108 -21.27 5.63 -50.30
CA LEU A 108 -20.93 6.21 -49.01
C LEU A 108 -21.42 5.32 -47.85
N PHE A 109 -22.62 4.77 -47.94
CA PHE A 109 -23.16 3.86 -46.92
C PHE A 109 -22.36 2.55 -46.84
N THR A 110 -22.05 1.93 -47.98
CA THR A 110 -21.22 0.71 -48.03
C THR A 110 -19.78 0.99 -47.60
N GLY A 111 -19.19 2.11 -48.04
CA GLY A 111 -17.87 2.57 -47.59
C GLY A 111 -17.82 2.82 -46.09
N TYR A 112 -18.83 3.49 -45.53
CA TYR A 112 -18.95 3.70 -44.08
C TYR A 112 -19.10 2.37 -43.33
N ARG A 113 -19.93 1.44 -43.82
CA ARG A 113 -20.09 0.09 -43.22
C ARG A 113 -18.79 -0.70 -43.19
N LEU A 114 -18.00 -0.66 -44.27
CA LEU A 114 -16.70 -1.32 -44.34
C LEU A 114 -15.68 -0.65 -43.41
N TYR A 115 -15.66 0.68 -43.37
CA TYR A 115 -14.80 1.45 -42.47
C TYR A 115 -15.13 1.18 -41.00
N ASP A 116 -16.40 1.23 -40.61
CA ASP A 116 -16.86 0.95 -39.25
C ASP A 116 -16.57 -0.50 -38.85
N ALA A 117 -16.80 -1.48 -39.74
CA ALA A 117 -16.45 -2.88 -39.50
C ALA A 117 -14.94 -3.08 -39.29
N HIS A 118 -14.09 -2.43 -40.10
CA HIS A 118 -12.64 -2.48 -39.93
C HIS A 118 -12.20 -1.82 -38.61
N LYS A 119 -12.72 -0.63 -38.31
CA LYS A 119 -12.42 0.09 -37.06
C LYS A 119 -12.81 -0.72 -35.82
N GLN A 120 -13.97 -1.38 -35.84
CA GLN A 120 -14.40 -2.26 -34.75
C GLN A 120 -13.50 -3.49 -34.59
N GLN A 121 -13.03 -4.09 -35.69
CA GLN A 121 -12.07 -5.21 -35.62
C GLN A 121 -10.71 -4.80 -35.05
N VAL A 122 -10.21 -3.60 -35.42
CA VAL A 122 -8.97 -3.05 -34.86
C VAL A 122 -9.13 -2.79 -33.37
N ALA A 123 -10.22 -2.12 -32.95
CA ALA A 123 -10.49 -1.87 -31.53
C ALA A 123 -10.59 -3.17 -30.70
N LEU A 124 -11.20 -4.22 -31.26
CA LEU A 124 -11.28 -5.53 -30.61
C LEU A 124 -9.89 -6.19 -30.49
N SER A 125 -9.05 -6.04 -31.52
CA SER A 125 -7.67 -6.54 -31.52
C SER A 125 -6.80 -5.80 -30.49
N ASP A 126 -6.96 -4.49 -30.37
CA ASP A 126 -6.27 -3.67 -29.35
C ASP A 126 -6.69 -4.07 -27.93
N ASN A 127 -7.99 -4.31 -27.71
CA ASN A 127 -8.50 -4.82 -26.43
C ASN A 127 -7.95 -6.21 -26.09
N ILE A 128 -7.89 -7.12 -27.07
CA ILE A 128 -7.25 -8.43 -26.89
C ILE A 128 -5.77 -8.26 -26.57
N ALA A 129 -5.03 -7.45 -27.32
CA ALA A 129 -3.61 -7.18 -27.07
C ALA A 129 -3.38 -6.60 -25.66
N LEU A 130 -4.27 -5.73 -25.17
CA LEU A 130 -4.24 -5.21 -23.81
C LEU A 130 -4.47 -6.32 -22.77
N GLN A 131 -5.39 -7.25 -23.01
CA GLN A 131 -5.59 -8.41 -22.13
C GLN A 131 -4.39 -9.37 -22.15
N ILE A 132 -3.72 -9.54 -23.30
CA ILE A 132 -2.48 -10.32 -23.39
C ILE A 132 -1.38 -9.66 -22.55
N LYS A 133 -1.23 -8.33 -22.65
CA LYS A 133 -0.28 -7.59 -21.81
C LYS A 133 -0.58 -7.76 -20.32
N ARG A 134 -1.86 -7.67 -19.92
CA ARG A 134 -2.26 -7.93 -18.52
C ARG A 134 -1.86 -9.34 -18.07
N SER A 135 -2.02 -10.36 -18.92
CA SER A 135 -1.59 -11.73 -18.62
C SER A 135 -0.07 -11.81 -18.38
N GLN A 136 0.73 -11.08 -19.17
CA GLN A 136 2.18 -10.97 -18.96
C GLN A 136 2.51 -10.26 -17.64
N ASP A 137 1.83 -9.15 -17.31
CA ASP A 137 2.02 -8.42 -16.06
C ASP A 137 1.72 -9.33 -14.85
N LEU A 138 0.65 -10.12 -14.91
CA LEU A 138 0.32 -11.13 -13.88
C LEU A 138 1.41 -12.20 -13.75
N THR A 139 2.06 -12.57 -14.85
CA THR A 139 3.21 -13.50 -14.83
C THR A 139 4.40 -12.88 -14.10
N GLY A 140 4.65 -11.58 -14.31
CA GLY A 140 5.66 -10.82 -13.57
C GLY A 140 5.39 -10.82 -12.06
N ILE A 141 4.13 -10.62 -11.65
CA ILE A 141 3.72 -10.68 -10.24
C ILE A 141 3.96 -12.09 -9.67
N ALA A 142 3.54 -13.14 -10.39
CA ALA A 142 3.77 -14.52 -9.97
C ALA A 142 5.28 -14.83 -9.78
N HIS A 143 6.14 -14.32 -10.67
CA HIS A 143 7.59 -14.49 -10.54
C HIS A 143 8.16 -13.73 -9.35
N TYR A 144 7.66 -12.52 -9.07
CA TYR A 144 8.03 -11.76 -7.88
C TYR A 144 7.65 -12.50 -6.59
N ILE A 145 6.42 -13.01 -6.52
CA ILE A 145 5.89 -13.84 -5.40
C ILE A 145 6.78 -15.08 -5.18
N LYS A 146 7.23 -15.73 -6.26
CA LYS A 146 8.16 -16.86 -6.13
C LYS A 146 9.54 -16.42 -5.64
N GLY A 147 10.05 -15.31 -6.16
CA GLY A 147 11.36 -14.77 -5.76
C GLY A 147 11.44 -14.37 -4.29
N THR A 148 10.36 -13.82 -3.71
CA THR A 148 10.33 -13.51 -2.28
C THR A 148 10.37 -14.77 -1.41
N LEU A 149 9.74 -15.86 -1.85
CA LEU A 149 9.78 -17.15 -1.19
C LEU A 149 11.17 -17.80 -1.27
N ASP A 150 11.81 -17.73 -2.44
CA ASP A 150 13.17 -18.24 -2.65
C ASP A 150 14.20 -17.54 -1.74
N VAL A 151 14.00 -16.25 -1.45
CA VAL A 151 14.83 -15.50 -0.50
C VAL A 151 14.54 -15.95 0.93
N ALA A 152 13.27 -16.10 1.29
CA ALA A 152 12.86 -16.55 2.62
C ALA A 152 13.39 -17.96 2.95
N ASN A 153 13.37 -18.88 1.98
CA ASN A 153 13.86 -20.25 2.13
C ASN A 153 15.38 -20.36 2.37
N LYS A 154 16.13 -19.30 2.06
CA LYS A 154 17.57 -19.25 2.36
C LYS A 154 17.86 -18.74 3.77
N ALA A 155 16.87 -18.20 4.48
CA ALA A 155 17.05 -17.72 5.83
C ALA A 155 17.23 -18.88 6.81
N ALA A 156 18.18 -18.75 7.74
CA ALA A 156 18.37 -19.71 8.82
C ALA A 156 17.31 -19.46 9.90
N LEU A 157 16.19 -20.17 9.82
CA LEU A 157 15.05 -20.01 10.74
C LEU A 157 15.07 -21.06 11.84
N VAL A 158 14.63 -20.66 13.04
CA VAL A 158 14.55 -21.56 14.20
C VAL A 158 13.11 -21.93 14.54
N TRP A 159 12.23 -20.94 14.71
CA TRP A 159 10.84 -21.13 15.14
C TRP A 159 9.83 -20.98 14.00
N ALA A 160 10.13 -20.13 13.01
CA ALA A 160 9.26 -19.87 11.87
C ALA A 160 9.34 -20.93 10.74
N THR A 161 10.14 -21.99 10.91
CA THR A 161 10.34 -23.04 9.89
C THR A 161 9.03 -23.69 9.44
N LYS A 162 8.21 -24.14 10.38
CA LYS A 162 6.91 -24.77 10.10
C LYS A 162 5.89 -23.81 9.47
N PRO A 163 5.57 -22.64 10.08
CA PRO A 163 4.58 -21.73 9.49
C PRO A 163 5.02 -21.20 8.13
N LEU A 164 6.32 -21.00 7.90
CA LEU A 164 6.82 -20.62 6.57
C LEU A 164 6.59 -21.72 5.55
N ALA A 165 6.87 -22.99 5.89
CA ALA A 165 6.59 -24.13 5.01
C ALA A 165 5.10 -24.26 4.67
N GLU A 166 4.19 -23.99 5.62
CA GLU A 166 2.74 -23.99 5.35
C GLU A 166 2.31 -22.86 4.42
N VAL A 167 2.93 -21.68 4.52
CA VAL A 167 2.71 -20.57 3.59
C VAL A 167 3.29 -20.91 2.21
N GLU A 168 4.49 -21.49 2.18
CA GLU A 168 5.17 -21.96 0.97
C GLU A 168 4.30 -22.95 0.19
N ASP A 169 3.82 -24.01 0.84
CA ASP A 169 2.99 -25.03 0.20
C ASP A 169 1.71 -24.43 -0.41
N LYS A 170 1.05 -23.52 0.31
CA LYS A 170 -0.15 -22.82 -0.18
C LYS A 170 0.17 -21.92 -1.38
N VAL A 171 1.23 -21.13 -1.29
CA VAL A 171 1.67 -20.21 -2.35
C VAL A 171 2.09 -21.00 -3.59
N ASN A 172 2.92 -22.03 -3.44
CA ASN A 172 3.37 -22.89 -4.53
C ASN A 172 2.18 -23.57 -5.22
N GLY A 173 1.23 -24.13 -4.45
CA GLY A 173 0.02 -24.72 -5.03
C GLY A 173 -0.83 -23.71 -5.84
N MET A 174 -0.93 -22.45 -5.38
CA MET A 174 -1.62 -21.40 -6.12
C MET A 174 -0.85 -20.95 -7.37
N LEU A 175 0.47 -20.85 -7.29
CA LEU A 175 1.34 -20.52 -8.42
C LEU A 175 1.34 -21.62 -9.48
N GLU A 176 1.30 -22.90 -9.09
CA GLU A 176 1.13 -24.01 -10.01
C GLU A 176 -0.22 -23.95 -10.73
N GLN A 177 -1.31 -23.71 -10.00
CA GLN A 177 -2.62 -23.51 -10.60
C GLN A 177 -2.65 -22.30 -11.54
N PHE A 178 -1.93 -21.23 -11.23
CA PHE A 178 -1.77 -20.06 -12.09
C PHE A 178 -1.05 -20.45 -13.38
N SER A 179 0.08 -21.14 -13.27
CA SER A 179 0.88 -21.61 -14.41
C SER A 179 0.10 -22.55 -15.33
N HIS A 180 -0.65 -23.51 -14.77
CA HIS A 180 -1.46 -24.46 -15.54
C HIS A 180 -2.62 -23.81 -16.30
N GLN A 181 -3.14 -22.69 -15.82
CA GLN A 181 -4.27 -21.98 -16.42
C GLN A 181 -3.84 -20.83 -17.33
N GLN A 182 -2.53 -20.63 -17.55
CA GLN A 182 -2.06 -19.63 -18.50
C GLN A 182 -2.43 -20.02 -19.93
N PRO A 183 -2.89 -19.07 -20.75
CA PRO A 183 -3.20 -19.34 -22.13
C PRO A 183 -1.90 -19.64 -22.89
N GLN A 184 -1.75 -20.89 -23.33
CA GLN A 184 -0.66 -21.31 -24.20
C GLN A 184 -1.05 -21.03 -25.66
N ASN A 185 -0.19 -20.33 -26.40
CA ASN A 185 -0.36 -20.01 -27.83
C ASN A 185 -1.66 -19.25 -28.15
N LEU A 186 -1.64 -17.93 -27.89
CA LEU A 186 -2.72 -17.01 -28.24
C LEU A 186 -2.70 -16.68 -29.74
N VAL A 187 -3.31 -17.55 -30.55
CA VAL A 187 -3.57 -17.24 -31.97
C VAL A 187 -4.79 -16.32 -32.04
N MET A 188 -4.69 -15.25 -32.84
CA MET A 188 -5.82 -14.34 -33.08
C MET A 188 -6.90 -15.04 -33.89
N ALA A 189 -8.14 -15.06 -33.38
CA ALA A 189 -9.24 -15.69 -34.08
C ALA A 189 -9.59 -14.99 -35.41
N GLY A 190 -10.12 -15.77 -36.35
CA GLY A 190 -10.35 -15.34 -37.73
C GLY A 190 -11.61 -14.50 -37.89
N SER A 191 -12.70 -14.86 -37.19
CA SER A 191 -13.98 -14.17 -37.27
C SER A 191 -14.20 -13.16 -36.14
N ARG A 192 -15.11 -12.21 -36.33
CA ARG A 192 -15.46 -11.20 -35.33
C ARG A 192 -16.04 -11.84 -34.06
N THR A 193 -16.99 -12.76 -34.22
CA THR A 193 -17.66 -13.44 -33.10
C THR A 193 -16.66 -14.24 -32.28
N GLU A 194 -15.75 -14.97 -32.93
CA GLU A 194 -14.69 -15.70 -32.22
C GLU A 194 -13.75 -14.75 -31.46
N ARG A 195 -13.43 -13.56 -32.00
CA ARG A 195 -12.61 -12.57 -31.28
C ARG A 195 -13.35 -11.95 -30.09
N GLU A 196 -14.66 -11.74 -30.19
CA GLU A 196 -15.49 -11.25 -29.08
C GLU A 196 -15.55 -12.31 -27.95
N GLU A 197 -15.75 -13.58 -28.30
CA GLU A 197 -15.68 -14.70 -27.36
C GLU A 197 -14.27 -14.87 -26.75
N GLN A 198 -13.23 -14.75 -27.57
CA GLN A 198 -11.82 -14.79 -27.13
C GLN A 198 -11.52 -13.66 -26.14
N LEU A 199 -11.99 -12.44 -26.41
CA LEU A 199 -11.82 -11.30 -25.51
C LEU A 199 -12.54 -11.53 -24.17
N GLN A 200 -13.77 -12.03 -24.20
CA GLN A 200 -14.52 -12.34 -22.97
C GLN A 200 -13.85 -13.44 -22.16
N ALA A 201 -13.40 -14.53 -22.80
CA ALA A 201 -12.69 -15.62 -22.15
C ALA A 201 -11.37 -15.17 -21.53
N LEU A 202 -10.56 -14.37 -22.26
CA LEU A 202 -9.33 -13.78 -21.76
C LEU A 202 -9.56 -12.85 -20.59
N THR A 203 -10.60 -12.00 -20.66
CA THR A 203 -10.93 -11.06 -19.59
C THR A 203 -11.32 -11.82 -18.33
N ALA A 204 -12.24 -12.78 -18.42
CA ALA A 204 -12.67 -13.60 -17.29
C ALA A 204 -11.51 -14.41 -16.68
N LEU A 205 -10.61 -14.94 -17.52
CA LEU A 205 -9.41 -15.65 -17.07
C LEU A 205 -8.46 -14.71 -16.32
N ASN A 206 -8.16 -13.53 -16.88
CA ASN A 206 -7.28 -12.56 -16.26
C ASN A 206 -7.82 -12.05 -14.93
N ASP A 207 -9.12 -11.76 -14.84
CA ASP A 207 -9.76 -11.33 -13.59
C ASP A 207 -9.64 -12.43 -12.51
N LYS A 208 -9.92 -13.69 -12.88
CA LYS A 208 -9.75 -14.84 -11.97
C LYS A 208 -8.30 -15.03 -11.52
N GLN A 209 -7.33 -14.89 -12.43
CA GLN A 209 -5.91 -14.99 -12.09
C GLN A 209 -5.44 -13.82 -11.22
N ARG A 210 -5.96 -12.61 -11.46
CA ARG A 210 -5.71 -11.44 -10.63
C ARG A 210 -6.20 -11.70 -9.19
N ASP A 211 -7.44 -12.14 -9.00
CA ASP A 211 -7.99 -12.41 -7.67
C ASP A 211 -7.17 -13.47 -6.93
N ARG A 212 -6.72 -14.51 -7.65
CA ARG A 212 -5.81 -15.53 -7.11
C ARG A 212 -4.48 -14.92 -6.67
N LEU A 213 -3.84 -14.12 -7.52
CA LEU A 213 -2.55 -13.51 -7.20
C LEU A 213 -2.67 -12.46 -6.09
N GLU A 214 -3.80 -11.76 -6.00
CA GLU A 214 -4.10 -10.85 -4.89
C GLU A 214 -4.21 -11.60 -3.56
N TYR A 215 -4.95 -12.72 -3.54
CA TYR A 215 -5.00 -13.60 -2.38
C TYR A 215 -3.62 -14.19 -2.03
N THR A 216 -2.86 -14.63 -3.03
CA THR A 216 -1.50 -15.16 -2.85
C THR A 216 -0.56 -14.09 -2.29
N ASN A 217 -0.66 -12.86 -2.78
CA ASN A 217 0.12 -11.73 -2.29
C ASN A 217 -0.20 -11.43 -0.82
N ASN A 218 -1.46 -11.53 -0.40
CA ASN A 218 -1.84 -11.36 1.01
C ASN A 218 -1.22 -12.44 1.91
N LEU A 219 -1.05 -13.67 1.42
CA LEU A 219 -0.32 -14.72 2.16
C LEU A 219 1.18 -14.40 2.26
N ILE A 220 1.77 -13.81 1.24
CA ILE A 220 3.20 -13.45 1.24
C ILE A 220 3.54 -12.31 2.19
N VAL A 221 2.59 -11.42 2.52
CA VAL A 221 2.81 -10.36 3.52
C VAL A 221 3.23 -10.95 4.87
N ASP A 222 2.81 -12.17 5.20
CA ASP A 222 3.22 -12.85 6.43
C ASP A 222 4.69 -13.28 6.41
N VAL A 223 5.30 -13.50 5.25
CA VAL A 223 6.67 -14.01 5.12
C VAL A 223 7.70 -13.04 5.71
N PRO A 224 7.81 -11.76 5.28
CA PRO A 224 8.73 -10.81 5.90
C PRO A 224 8.49 -10.65 7.41
N ARG A 225 7.22 -10.66 7.84
CA ARG A 225 6.84 -10.54 9.24
C ARG A 225 7.38 -11.71 10.08
N LEU A 226 7.23 -12.94 9.58
CA LEU A 226 7.75 -14.14 10.23
C LEU A 226 9.29 -14.15 10.25
N LEU A 227 9.95 -13.76 9.15
CA LEU A 227 11.41 -13.66 9.10
C LEU A 227 11.94 -12.65 10.12
N GLN A 228 11.33 -11.46 10.20
CA GLN A 228 11.72 -10.42 11.14
C GLN A 228 11.48 -10.86 12.59
N ALA A 229 10.33 -11.48 12.88
CA ALA A 229 10.01 -11.98 14.21
C ALA A 229 10.97 -13.09 14.66
N ASP A 230 11.28 -14.04 13.79
CA ASP A 230 12.24 -15.12 14.07
C ASP A 230 13.64 -14.55 14.31
N GLY A 231 14.11 -13.68 13.42
CA GLY A 231 15.42 -13.02 13.56
C GLY A 231 15.55 -12.20 14.84
N ALA A 232 14.55 -11.39 15.17
CA ALA A 232 14.54 -10.62 16.42
C ALA A 232 14.56 -11.53 17.67
N LEU A 233 13.83 -12.65 17.64
CA LEU A 233 13.86 -13.61 18.72
C LEU A 233 15.22 -14.34 18.81
N GLN A 234 15.86 -14.60 17.67
CA GLN A 234 17.21 -15.18 17.62
C GLN A 234 18.23 -14.21 18.25
N GLU A 235 18.19 -12.93 17.90
CA GLU A 235 19.04 -11.88 18.50
C GLU A 235 18.87 -11.81 20.02
N ILE A 236 17.64 -11.89 20.52
CA ILE A 236 17.36 -11.92 21.97
C ILE A 236 17.99 -13.18 22.61
N THR A 237 17.86 -14.34 21.98
CA THR A 237 18.41 -15.60 22.50
C THR A 237 19.93 -15.72 22.36
N ALA A 238 20.54 -14.90 21.51
CA ALA A 238 21.99 -14.86 21.33
C ALA A 238 22.71 -14.23 22.53
N ASP A 239 22.00 -13.46 23.38
CA ASP A 239 22.55 -12.94 24.63
C ASP A 239 22.91 -14.10 25.58
N PRO A 240 24.19 -14.26 25.98
CA PRO A 240 24.62 -15.35 26.88
C PRO A 240 23.88 -15.37 28.22
N GLN A 241 23.35 -14.23 28.67
CA GLN A 241 22.61 -14.13 29.92
C GLN A 241 21.13 -14.52 29.77
N PHE A 242 20.63 -14.67 28.54
CA PHE A 242 19.21 -14.93 28.28
C PHE A 242 18.71 -16.21 28.96
N ALA A 243 19.48 -17.31 28.92
CA ALA A 243 19.14 -18.55 29.60
C ALA A 243 18.99 -18.35 31.12
N THR A 244 19.83 -17.48 31.71
CA THR A 244 19.72 -17.11 33.11
C THR A 244 18.46 -16.29 33.37
N PHE A 245 18.15 -15.31 32.50
CA PHE A 245 16.94 -14.49 32.63
C PHE A 245 15.66 -15.32 32.51
N LEU A 246 15.62 -16.30 31.61
CA LEU A 246 14.51 -17.25 31.48
C LEU A 246 14.26 -18.03 32.78
N SER A 247 15.33 -18.49 33.44
CA SER A 247 15.20 -19.27 34.68
C SER A 247 14.82 -18.42 35.90
N GLN A 248 15.18 -17.13 35.90
CA GLN A 248 15.03 -16.25 37.06
C GLN A 248 13.79 -15.35 36.99
N SER A 249 13.20 -15.17 35.81
CA SER A 249 12.04 -14.31 35.59
C SER A 249 10.91 -15.07 34.92
N SER A 250 9.84 -15.30 35.67
CA SER A 250 8.60 -15.88 35.14
C SER A 250 7.96 -14.99 34.07
N ASP A 251 8.16 -13.67 34.12
CA ASP A 251 7.64 -12.74 33.09
C ASP A 251 8.38 -12.90 31.75
N VAL A 252 9.72 -12.98 31.79
CA VAL A 252 10.53 -13.23 30.58
C VAL A 252 10.18 -14.60 30.00
N SER A 253 10.07 -15.64 30.84
CA SER A 253 9.67 -16.98 30.41
C SER A 253 8.27 -16.98 29.77
N ALA A 254 7.27 -16.38 30.41
CA ALA A 254 5.91 -16.34 29.88
C ALA A 254 5.82 -15.58 28.54
N LYS A 255 6.49 -14.43 28.41
CA LYS A 255 6.50 -13.65 27.18
C LYS A 255 7.27 -14.34 26.06
N PHE A 256 8.39 -14.99 26.39
CA PHE A 256 9.14 -15.79 25.42
C PHE A 256 8.31 -16.96 24.88
N GLU A 257 7.62 -17.70 25.75
CA GLU A 257 6.70 -18.76 25.32
C GLU A 257 5.56 -18.21 24.46
N ALA A 258 4.97 -17.07 24.84
CA ALA A 258 3.93 -16.41 24.05
C ALA A 258 4.45 -16.00 22.66
N ALA A 259 5.67 -15.47 22.56
CA ALA A 259 6.27 -15.09 21.28
C ALA A 259 6.52 -16.29 20.38
N LYS A 260 7.05 -17.40 20.92
CA LYS A 260 7.19 -18.65 20.17
C LYS A 260 5.84 -19.16 19.65
N GLN A 261 4.81 -19.15 20.51
CA GLN A 261 3.47 -19.57 20.10
C GLN A 261 2.89 -18.66 19.02
N ALA A 262 3.09 -17.35 19.12
CA ALA A 262 2.65 -16.38 18.11
C ALA A 262 3.33 -16.62 16.75
N ILE A 263 4.63 -16.96 16.74
CA ILE A 263 5.35 -17.34 15.52
C ILE A 263 4.77 -18.63 14.96
N LEU A 264 4.67 -19.69 15.77
CA LEU A 264 4.19 -21.01 15.35
C LEU A 264 2.77 -20.98 14.78
N GLN A 265 1.92 -20.06 15.27
CA GLN A 265 0.54 -19.90 14.81
C GLN A 265 0.40 -18.89 13.66
N ASN A 266 1.51 -18.29 13.19
CA ASN A 266 1.50 -17.15 12.26
C ASN A 266 0.50 -16.06 12.68
N SER A 267 0.54 -15.68 13.96
CA SER A 267 -0.39 -14.71 14.53
C SER A 267 -0.16 -13.32 13.93
N PRO A 268 -1.23 -12.53 13.68
CA PRO A 268 -1.10 -11.13 13.27
C PRO A 268 -0.40 -10.26 14.33
N THR A 269 -0.31 -10.72 15.59
CA THR A 269 0.34 -9.99 16.70
C THR A 269 1.79 -10.40 16.93
N VAL A 270 2.40 -11.17 16.02
CA VAL A 270 3.73 -11.77 16.25
C VAL A 270 4.81 -10.72 16.58
N GLU A 271 4.87 -9.61 15.84
CA GLU A 271 5.87 -8.54 16.07
C GLU A 271 5.70 -7.89 17.44
N ALA A 272 4.46 -7.55 17.80
CA ALA A 272 4.15 -6.97 19.10
C ALA A 272 4.51 -7.95 20.24
N THR A 273 4.27 -9.24 20.04
CA THR A 273 4.58 -10.27 21.05
C THR A 273 6.09 -10.43 21.22
N VAL A 274 6.86 -10.47 20.13
CA VAL A 274 8.34 -10.51 20.17
C VAL A 274 8.91 -9.25 20.82
N ALA A 275 8.36 -8.06 20.53
CA ALA A 275 8.79 -6.81 21.15
C ALA A 275 8.60 -6.81 22.68
N THR A 276 7.56 -7.48 23.19
CA THR A 276 7.35 -7.60 24.64
C THR A 276 8.44 -8.44 25.32
N VAL A 277 9.03 -9.41 24.61
CA VAL A 277 10.17 -10.21 25.12
C VAL A 277 11.38 -9.30 25.30
N SER A 278 11.72 -8.50 24.28
CA SER A 278 12.82 -7.54 24.37
C SER A 278 12.63 -6.58 25.55
N THR A 279 11.42 -6.06 25.73
CA THR A 279 11.10 -5.17 26.85
C THR A 279 11.31 -5.86 28.21
N ALA A 280 10.84 -7.10 28.35
CA ALA A 280 10.97 -7.85 29.58
C ALA A 280 12.43 -8.22 29.90
N VAL A 281 13.22 -8.53 28.88
CA VAL A 281 14.67 -8.79 29.02
C VAL A 281 15.39 -7.53 29.50
N GLU A 282 15.13 -6.37 28.90
CA GLU A 282 15.76 -5.11 29.30
C GLU A 282 15.34 -4.67 30.72
N GLN A 283 14.08 -4.89 31.10
CA GLN A 283 13.62 -4.70 32.48
C GLN A 283 14.37 -5.62 33.45
N GLN A 284 14.58 -6.88 33.09
CA GLN A 284 15.31 -7.83 33.93
C GLN A 284 16.80 -7.46 34.06
N LYS A 285 17.46 -7.02 32.98
CA LYS A 285 18.83 -6.48 33.02
C LYS A 285 18.93 -5.30 33.98
N THR A 286 18.01 -4.34 33.84
CA THR A 286 17.93 -3.15 34.70
C THR A 286 17.74 -3.54 36.16
N ARG A 287 16.86 -4.51 36.45
CA ARG A 287 16.61 -5.02 37.80
C ARG A 287 17.88 -5.60 38.42
N ILE A 288 18.61 -6.45 37.69
CA ILE A 288 19.84 -7.08 38.18
C ILE A 288 20.91 -6.03 38.48
N GLU A 289 21.10 -5.05 37.59
CA GLU A 289 22.09 -3.98 37.79
C GLU A 289 21.76 -3.13 39.03
N ARG A 290 20.48 -2.77 39.21
CA ARG A 290 20.07 -2.01 40.41
C ARG A 290 20.22 -2.79 41.70
N MET A 291 19.93 -4.09 41.69
CA MET A 291 20.16 -4.96 42.84
C MET A 291 21.66 -5.03 43.17
N LYS A 292 22.52 -5.07 42.15
CA LYS A 292 23.98 -5.04 42.31
C LYS A 292 24.45 -3.72 42.93
N ILE A 293 24.03 -2.57 42.41
CA ILE A 293 24.37 -1.24 42.96
C ILE A 293 23.95 -1.14 44.43
N PHE A 294 22.72 -1.56 44.76
CA PHE A 294 22.24 -1.54 46.13
C PHE A 294 23.08 -2.45 47.03
N ALA A 295 23.38 -3.67 46.57
CA ALA A 295 24.21 -4.64 47.30
C ALA A 295 25.63 -4.11 47.55
N GLU A 296 26.26 -3.46 46.56
CA GLU A 296 27.58 -2.84 46.69
C GLU A 296 27.59 -1.75 47.77
N LYS A 297 26.61 -0.84 47.75
CA LYS A 297 26.49 0.23 48.76
C LYS A 297 26.16 -0.32 50.15
N LYS A 298 25.28 -1.32 50.24
CA LYS A 298 24.99 -2.06 51.48
C LYS A 298 26.28 -2.66 52.05
N ASN A 299 27.02 -3.41 51.25
CA ASN A 299 28.24 -4.08 51.68
C ASN A 299 29.30 -3.07 52.12
N LYS A 300 29.40 -1.93 51.43
CA LYS A 300 30.29 -0.84 51.81
C LYS A 300 29.93 -0.22 53.16
N LEU A 301 28.64 0.01 53.43
CA LEU A 301 28.16 0.57 54.70
C LEU A 301 28.34 -0.41 55.87
N LEU A 302 27.92 -1.66 55.69
CA LEU A 302 27.98 -2.69 56.74
C LEU A 302 29.41 -3.23 56.97
N GLY A 303 30.31 -3.02 56.01
CA GLY A 303 31.73 -3.38 56.10
C GLY A 303 32.59 -2.40 56.91
N LEU A 304 32.03 -1.29 57.40
CA LEU A 304 32.74 -0.34 58.25
C LEU A 304 33.15 -0.97 59.60
N PRO A 305 34.22 -0.47 60.25
CA PRO A 305 34.67 -0.94 61.56
C PRO A 305 33.74 -0.43 62.69
N LEU A 306 32.55 -1.02 62.78
CA LEU A 306 31.46 -0.60 63.66
C LEU A 306 31.45 -1.37 64.99
N SER A 307 30.88 -0.75 66.03
CA SER A 307 30.50 -1.47 67.25
C SER A 307 29.36 -2.46 66.98
N SER A 308 29.16 -3.45 67.86
CA SER A 308 28.06 -4.42 67.72
C SER A 308 26.68 -3.76 67.74
N GLY A 309 26.51 -2.73 68.57
CA GLY A 309 25.29 -1.91 68.64
C GLY A 309 25.04 -1.14 67.34
N ASP A 310 26.04 -0.41 66.85
CA ASP A 310 25.91 0.37 65.62
C ASP A 310 25.67 -0.52 64.40
N ARG A 311 26.33 -1.69 64.33
CA ARG A 311 26.11 -2.67 63.27
C ARG A 311 24.66 -3.15 63.24
N LYS A 312 24.04 -3.40 64.40
CA LYS A 312 22.63 -3.76 64.49
C LYS A 312 21.75 -2.62 63.96
N THR A 313 21.99 -1.39 64.42
CA THR A 313 21.23 -0.21 63.95
C THR A 313 21.32 0.00 62.44
N LEU A 314 22.52 -0.14 61.85
CA LEU A 314 22.67 -0.03 60.39
C LEU A 314 22.03 -1.20 59.65
N SER A 315 22.08 -2.41 60.21
CA SER A 315 21.41 -3.58 59.60
C SER A 315 19.89 -3.39 59.58
N ASP A 316 19.31 -2.87 60.67
CA ASP A 316 17.88 -2.56 60.75
C ASP A 316 17.47 -1.44 59.78
N PHE A 317 18.33 -0.42 59.64
CA PHE A 317 18.17 0.65 58.65
C PHE A 317 18.17 0.11 57.21
N VAL A 318 19.17 -0.68 56.84
CA VAL A 318 19.27 -1.30 55.51
C VAL A 318 18.08 -2.22 55.25
N ALA A 319 17.68 -3.04 56.22
CA ALA A 319 16.50 -3.90 56.10
C ALA A 319 15.21 -3.08 55.90
N GLY A 320 15.15 -1.86 56.44
CA GLY A 320 14.09 -0.88 56.18
C GLY A 320 14.01 -0.49 54.70
N LEU A 321 15.15 -0.16 54.12
CA LEU A 321 15.26 0.20 52.70
C LEU A 321 15.00 -1.00 51.78
N GLU A 322 15.49 -2.19 52.12
CA GLU A 322 15.20 -3.41 51.35
C GLU A 322 13.69 -3.71 51.30
N ARG A 323 12.98 -3.48 52.42
CA ARG A 323 11.52 -3.60 52.48
C ARG A 323 10.80 -2.54 51.65
N SER A 324 11.27 -1.30 51.61
CA SER A 324 10.66 -0.25 50.78
C SER A 324 10.90 -0.46 49.27
N LEU A 325 11.99 -1.11 48.91
CA LEU A 325 12.34 -1.42 47.51
C LEU A 325 11.71 -2.71 46.98
N ALA A 326 10.97 -3.46 47.81
CA ALA A 326 10.38 -4.74 47.43
C ALA A 326 9.56 -4.66 46.12
N ALA A 327 9.76 -5.65 45.24
CA ALA A 327 9.17 -5.90 43.91
C ALA A 327 9.10 -4.72 42.92
N ARG A 328 8.55 -3.56 43.29
CA ARG A 328 8.34 -2.40 42.40
C ARG A 328 9.56 -1.49 42.27
N GLY A 329 10.46 -1.47 43.25
CA GLY A 329 11.63 -0.58 43.26
C GLY A 329 12.70 -0.89 42.21
N TYR A 330 12.61 -2.04 41.53
CA TYR A 330 13.67 -2.52 40.63
C TYR A 330 13.22 -2.80 39.19
N THR A 331 11.91 -2.76 38.90
CA THR A 331 11.37 -3.35 37.66
C THR A 331 11.18 -2.37 36.51
N GLU A 332 11.04 -1.07 36.79
CA GLU A 332 10.84 -0.06 35.76
C GLU A 332 12.14 0.29 35.05
N ILE A 333 12.09 0.55 33.74
CA ILE A 333 13.27 0.96 32.95
C ILE A 333 13.83 2.28 33.50
N ILE A 334 12.96 3.21 33.86
CA ILE A 334 13.32 4.45 34.56
C ILE A 334 13.49 4.14 36.05
N PRO A 335 14.54 4.65 36.72
CA PRO A 335 14.70 4.44 38.15
C PRO A 335 13.52 5.05 38.91
N PRO A 336 12.76 4.26 39.69
CA PRO A 336 11.65 4.80 40.45
C PRO A 336 12.19 5.72 41.56
N PRO A 337 11.48 6.80 41.94
CA PRO A 337 11.92 7.76 42.95
C PRO A 337 12.35 7.11 44.26
N GLU A 338 11.67 6.04 44.69
CA GLU A 338 11.96 5.30 45.91
C GLU A 338 13.33 4.61 45.86
N TRP A 339 13.76 4.14 44.68
CA TRP A 339 15.09 3.59 44.47
C TRP A 339 16.16 4.66 44.62
N ILE A 340 15.97 5.81 43.95
CA ILE A 340 16.89 6.94 44.05
C ILE A 340 17.02 7.40 45.49
N GLU A 341 15.89 7.57 46.19
CA GLU A 341 15.89 7.99 47.60
C GLU A 341 16.61 6.97 48.49
N SER A 342 16.39 5.68 48.29
CA SER A 342 17.03 4.63 49.09
C SER A 342 18.55 4.60 48.89
N ILE A 343 19.01 4.77 47.64
CA ILE A 343 20.44 4.86 47.33
C ILE A 343 21.06 6.10 47.99
N ASN A 344 20.40 7.26 47.87
CA ASN A 344 20.84 8.50 48.51
C ASN A 344 20.88 8.36 50.04
N ARG A 345 19.87 7.74 50.64
CA ARG A 345 19.81 7.46 52.09
C ARG A 345 21.00 6.61 52.56
N ILE A 346 21.42 5.61 51.79
CA ILE A 346 22.61 4.80 52.13
C ILE A 346 23.89 5.64 52.03
N ASP A 347 24.05 6.43 50.96
CA ASP A 347 25.23 7.28 50.78
C ASP A 347 25.34 8.34 51.88
N GLU A 348 24.22 8.94 52.27
CA GLU A 348 24.15 9.90 53.38
C GLU A 348 24.44 9.26 54.73
N MET A 349 23.92 8.06 54.98
CA MET A 349 24.23 7.30 56.19
C MET A 349 25.72 6.94 56.23
N TYR A 350 26.30 6.50 55.11
CA TYR A 350 27.72 6.24 54.99
C TYR A 350 28.54 7.50 55.33
N ALA A 351 28.22 8.63 54.71
CA ALA A 351 28.89 9.91 54.97
C ALA A 351 28.77 10.35 56.44
N TYR A 352 27.62 10.15 57.06
CA TYR A 352 27.42 10.44 58.48
C TYR A 352 28.26 9.54 59.39
N VAL A 353 28.35 8.24 59.10
CA VAL A 353 29.08 7.28 59.93
C VAL A 353 30.58 7.54 59.87
N VAL A 354 31.15 7.70 58.67
CA VAL A 354 32.61 7.84 58.49
C VAL A 354 33.14 9.18 58.98
N GLU A 355 32.36 10.25 58.87
CA GLU A 355 32.80 11.59 59.23
C GLU A 355 32.73 11.80 60.76
N PRO A 356 33.84 12.17 61.44
CA PRO A 356 33.75 12.62 62.82
C PRO A 356 33.03 13.98 62.89
N LEU A 357 32.11 14.13 63.84
CA LEU A 357 31.31 15.36 64.01
C LEU A 357 31.44 15.93 65.42
N THR A 358 31.60 17.24 65.51
CA THR A 358 31.50 18.01 66.76
C THR A 358 30.17 18.75 66.78
N PHE A 359 29.36 18.49 67.79
CA PHE A 359 28.10 19.20 67.99
C PHE A 359 28.36 20.42 68.86
N ILE A 360 28.13 21.61 68.32
CA ILE A 360 28.34 22.88 69.00
C ILE A 360 27.03 23.63 69.17
N VAL A 361 26.94 24.48 70.20
CA VAL A 361 25.87 25.46 70.34
C VAL A 361 26.10 26.57 69.33
N VAL A 362 25.04 26.98 68.64
CA VAL A 362 25.08 28.13 67.72
C VAL A 362 25.38 29.38 68.53
N ASP A 363 26.49 30.06 68.23
CA ASP A 363 26.87 31.31 68.87
C ASP A 363 27.27 32.36 67.83
N ARG A 364 26.26 32.96 67.18
CA ARG A 364 26.45 34.05 66.21
C ARG A 364 25.32 35.07 66.27
N ILE A 365 25.61 36.27 65.80
CA ILE A 365 24.70 37.42 65.85
C ILE A 365 23.43 37.10 65.06
N GLY A 366 22.27 37.42 65.66
CA GLY A 366 20.95 37.24 65.03
C GLY A 366 20.36 35.84 65.15
N GLU A 367 21.11 34.86 65.69
CA GLU A 367 20.61 33.50 65.89
C GLU A 367 20.43 33.15 67.38
N LYS A 368 19.36 32.42 67.68
CA LYS A 368 19.11 31.92 69.03
C LYS A 368 20.06 30.76 69.33
N SER A 369 20.77 30.83 70.45
CA SER A 369 21.60 29.72 70.97
C SER A 369 20.81 28.70 71.78
N GLY A 370 19.63 29.09 72.24
CA GLY A 370 18.73 28.23 72.98
C GLY A 370 17.33 28.80 73.00
N VAL A 371 16.35 27.92 73.16
CA VAL A 371 14.94 28.27 73.24
C VAL A 371 14.24 27.55 74.37
N GLU A 372 13.28 28.24 74.93
CA GLU A 372 12.30 27.67 75.84
C GLU A 372 11.03 27.38 75.04
N ARG A 373 10.49 26.19 75.22
CA ARG A 373 9.28 25.73 74.56
C ARG A 373 8.23 25.36 75.61
N THR A 374 7.04 25.93 75.47
CA THR A 374 5.90 25.70 76.36
C THR A 374 4.82 24.95 75.60
N TYR A 375 4.33 23.86 76.18
CA TYR A 375 3.18 23.13 75.63
C TYR A 375 1.90 23.71 76.21
N ASP A 376 1.02 24.20 75.34
CA ASP A 376 -0.21 24.94 75.65
C ASP A 376 -1.19 24.15 76.54
N GLU A 377 -1.32 22.84 76.33
CA GLU A 377 -2.27 22.02 77.08
C GLU A 377 -1.78 21.57 78.47
N SER A 378 -0.46 21.46 78.68
CA SER A 378 0.12 20.94 79.94
C SER A 378 0.82 21.99 80.80
N GLY A 379 1.10 23.18 80.25
CA GLY A 379 1.96 24.18 80.88
C GLY A 379 3.41 23.71 81.06
N GLY A 380 3.77 22.54 80.52
CA GLY A 380 5.10 21.97 80.61
C GLY A 380 6.10 22.79 79.82
N ARG A 381 7.23 23.13 80.47
CA ARG A 381 8.34 23.85 79.86
C ARG A 381 9.46 22.88 79.50
N SER A 382 10.05 23.05 78.33
CA SER A 382 11.22 22.31 77.86
C SER A 382 12.25 23.26 77.30
N TRP A 383 13.52 23.00 77.60
CA TRP A 383 14.62 23.84 77.19
C TRP A 383 15.46 23.12 76.15
N TYR A 384 15.81 23.83 75.09
CA TYR A 384 16.58 23.32 73.98
C TYR A 384 17.78 24.22 73.71
N LEU A 385 18.95 23.63 73.48
CA LEU A 385 20.09 24.33 72.87
C LEU A 385 19.98 24.20 71.37
N ILE A 386 20.19 25.29 70.65
CA ILE A 386 20.27 25.24 69.19
C ILE A 386 21.68 24.83 68.82
N THR A 387 21.79 23.72 68.12
CA THR A 387 23.07 23.04 67.87
C THR A 387 23.32 22.79 66.41
N GLU A 388 24.60 22.80 66.03
CA GLU A 388 25.08 22.46 64.70
C GLU A 388 26.07 21.31 64.74
N ALA A 389 26.02 20.46 63.74
CA ALA A 389 27.01 19.41 63.53
C ALA A 389 28.14 19.95 62.65
N ILE A 390 29.36 20.03 63.17
CA ILE A 390 30.55 20.52 62.48
C ILE A 390 31.43 19.33 62.11
N ASN A 391 31.82 19.26 60.83
CA ASN A 391 32.68 18.18 60.32
C ASN A 391 34.18 18.44 60.59
N SER A 392 35.03 17.49 60.21
CA SER A 392 36.50 17.58 60.40
C SER A 392 37.15 18.78 59.71
N ARG A 393 36.46 19.38 58.73
CA ARG A 393 36.92 20.59 58.01
C ARG A 393 36.47 21.89 58.68
N GLY A 394 35.76 21.83 59.80
CA GLY A 394 35.23 23.00 60.49
C GLY A 394 33.98 23.60 59.84
N VAL A 395 33.29 22.86 58.97
CA VAL A 395 32.09 23.33 58.24
C VAL A 395 30.84 22.63 58.74
N PRO A 396 29.68 23.33 58.85
CA PRO A 396 28.41 22.69 59.17
C PRO A 396 28.06 21.57 58.18
N GLN A 397 27.68 20.40 58.71
CA GLN A 397 27.22 19.25 57.95
C GLN A 397 25.75 18.96 58.28
N ALA A 398 24.94 18.83 57.25
CA ALA A 398 23.54 18.48 57.44
C ALA A 398 23.41 17.01 57.87
N VAL A 399 22.65 16.78 58.94
CA VAL A 399 22.39 15.45 59.52
C VAL A 399 20.88 15.19 59.57
N TRP A 400 20.50 13.93 59.49
CA TRP A 400 19.10 13.52 59.67
C TRP A 400 18.74 13.60 61.15
N VAL A 401 17.68 14.35 61.46
CA VAL A 401 17.19 14.54 62.83
C VAL A 401 15.70 14.26 62.84
N LYS A 402 15.29 13.37 63.74
CA LYS A 402 13.88 13.10 64.03
C LYS A 402 13.37 14.09 65.06
N ASP A 403 12.37 14.87 64.67
CA ASP A 403 11.68 15.78 65.55
C ASP A 403 10.80 14.99 66.54
N SER A 404 10.99 15.23 67.83
CA SER A 404 10.27 14.50 68.88
C SER A 404 8.81 14.92 69.03
N GLU A 405 8.41 16.07 68.50
CA GLU A 405 7.05 16.59 68.61
C GLU A 405 6.20 16.14 67.43
N THR A 406 6.75 16.21 66.23
CA THR A 406 6.03 15.85 65.00
C THR A 406 6.28 14.40 64.56
N GLY A 407 7.33 13.77 65.09
CA GLY A 407 7.80 12.45 64.64
C GLY A 407 8.45 12.45 63.25
N ARG A 408 8.47 13.60 62.56
CA ARG A 408 9.04 13.73 61.20
C ARG A 408 10.55 13.82 61.26
N GLU A 409 11.21 13.25 60.26
CA GLU A 409 12.65 13.34 60.09
C GLU A 409 13.00 14.38 59.01
N ARG A 410 14.03 15.18 59.24
CA ARG A 410 14.53 16.14 58.25
C ARG A 410 16.05 16.21 58.29
N LYS A 411 16.66 16.40 57.12
CA LYS A 411 18.07 16.74 56.99
C LYS A 411 18.26 18.23 57.28
N THR A 412 19.07 18.56 58.29
CA THR A 412 19.34 19.95 58.69
C THR A 412 20.75 20.11 59.24
N THR A 413 21.35 21.29 59.08
CA THR A 413 22.62 21.65 59.74
C THR A 413 22.41 22.05 61.19
N THR A 414 21.21 22.54 61.51
CA THR A 414 20.90 23.20 62.79
C THR A 414 19.61 22.62 63.38
N PHE A 415 19.63 22.27 64.66
CA PHE A 415 18.48 21.67 65.35
C PHE A 415 18.58 21.85 66.87
N GLY A 416 17.44 21.78 67.56
CA GLY A 416 17.37 21.89 69.01
C GLY A 416 17.66 20.57 69.71
N ILE A 417 18.58 20.56 70.68
CA ILE A 417 18.84 19.43 71.60
C ILE A 417 18.24 19.74 72.96
N ARG A 418 17.34 18.88 73.45
CA ARG A 418 16.72 19.05 74.76
C ARG A 418 17.74 18.91 75.89
N ILE A 419 17.70 19.84 76.82
CA ILE A 419 18.53 19.87 78.03
C ILE A 419 17.67 20.15 79.27
N SER A 420 18.28 20.04 80.45
CA SER A 420 17.62 20.44 81.69
C SER A 420 17.54 21.97 81.80
N GLN A 421 16.58 22.46 82.59
CA GLN A 421 16.49 23.89 82.91
C GLN A 421 17.80 24.43 83.50
N ALA A 422 18.42 23.67 84.40
CA ALA A 422 19.66 24.07 85.06
C ALA A 422 20.80 24.26 84.05
N GLU A 423 20.93 23.39 83.05
CA GLU A 423 21.93 23.57 81.99
C GLU A 423 21.61 24.76 81.08
N PHE A 424 20.33 25.06 80.87
CA PHE A 424 19.91 26.17 80.02
C PHE A 424 20.22 27.52 80.67
N GLU A 425 19.87 27.68 81.95
CA GLU A 425 20.14 28.92 82.69
C GLU A 425 21.64 29.17 82.87
N LYS A 426 22.47 28.11 82.99
CA LYS A 426 23.94 28.24 82.99
C LYS A 426 24.44 28.88 81.69
N LEU A 427 24.04 28.34 80.54
CA LEU A 427 24.47 28.88 79.23
C LEU A 427 23.88 30.25 78.93
N LYS A 428 22.65 30.50 79.37
CA LYS A 428 22.02 31.80 79.22
C LYS A 428 22.77 32.86 80.01
N LYS A 429 23.19 32.54 81.23
CA LYS A 429 23.98 33.45 82.07
C LYS A 429 25.36 33.71 81.43
N ASP A 430 26.07 32.66 81.02
CA ASP A 430 27.34 32.73 80.28
C ASP A 430 27.24 33.73 79.11
N LYS A 431 26.27 33.52 78.21
CA LYS A 431 26.05 34.42 77.08
C LYS A 431 25.66 35.85 77.44
N GLN A 432 25.02 36.06 78.58
CA GLN A 432 24.64 37.41 79.03
C GLN A 432 25.82 38.19 79.63
N GLU A 433 26.90 37.51 80.03
CA GLU A 433 28.07 38.14 80.65
C GLU A 433 28.91 38.90 79.62
N ASP A 434 29.18 38.32 78.45
CA ASP A 434 30.03 38.93 77.42
C ASP A 434 29.49 38.83 75.98
N GLY A 435 28.33 38.19 75.79
CA GLY A 435 27.73 37.96 74.48
C GLY A 435 28.12 36.64 73.82
N HIS A 436 29.00 35.85 74.43
CA HIS A 436 29.55 34.61 73.88
C HIS A 436 29.27 33.38 74.75
N ILE A 437 29.34 32.19 74.15
CA ILE A 437 29.23 30.93 74.89
C ILE A 437 30.60 30.29 74.97
N ASP A 438 31.22 30.28 76.15
CA ASP A 438 32.55 29.72 76.36
C ASP A 438 32.54 28.19 76.24
N ASN A 439 31.58 27.57 76.93
CA ASN A 439 31.41 26.12 76.87
C ASN A 439 30.35 25.79 75.81
N TYR A 440 30.71 25.93 74.54
CA TYR A 440 29.79 25.73 73.41
C TYR A 440 29.75 24.28 72.90
N ILE A 441 30.64 23.38 73.32
CA ILE A 441 30.67 21.99 72.83
C ILE A 441 29.60 21.15 73.52
N VAL A 442 28.65 20.63 72.75
CA VAL A 442 27.57 19.76 73.24
C VAL A 442 28.01 18.31 73.31
N GLY A 443 28.75 17.84 72.30
CA GLY A 443 29.23 16.47 72.23
C GLY A 443 29.98 16.17 70.95
N ASN A 444 30.54 14.97 70.86
CA ASN A 444 31.31 14.53 69.69
C ASN A 444 30.83 13.15 69.23
N LYS A 445 30.67 12.95 67.94
CA LYS A 445 30.47 11.65 67.31
C LYS A 445 31.78 11.25 66.63
N PRO A 446 32.51 10.26 67.14
CA PRO A 446 33.72 9.77 66.47
C PRO A 446 33.43 9.23 65.07
N ALA A 447 34.49 9.11 64.27
CA ALA A 447 34.43 8.37 63.00
C ALA A 447 34.05 6.90 63.26
N ASN A 448 33.31 6.30 62.33
CA ASN A 448 32.83 4.92 62.37
C ASN A 448 31.93 4.59 63.58
N GLN A 449 31.24 5.59 64.13
CA GLN A 449 30.26 5.44 65.19
C GLN A 449 29.00 6.25 64.83
N LEU A 450 27.83 5.73 65.25
CA LEU A 450 26.56 6.47 65.14
C LEU A 450 26.26 7.30 66.39
N THR A 451 26.77 6.85 67.54
CA THR A 451 26.41 7.44 68.83
C THR A 451 27.20 8.71 69.11
N VAL A 452 26.48 9.79 69.46
CA VAL A 452 27.06 11.04 69.95
C VAL A 452 27.46 10.88 71.41
N ARG A 453 28.73 11.17 71.73
CA ARG A 453 29.25 11.23 73.10
C ARG A 453 29.06 12.65 73.62
N TYR A 454 28.01 12.85 74.41
CA TYR A 454 27.69 14.15 74.99
C TYR A 454 28.67 14.54 76.09
N GLN A 455 29.14 15.79 76.05
CA GLN A 455 30.01 16.38 77.08
C GLN A 455 29.21 17.13 78.16
N ARG A 456 27.89 17.27 77.96
CA ARG A 456 26.95 17.83 78.91
C ARG A 456 25.71 16.94 79.04
N PRO A 457 24.98 16.99 80.16
CA PRO A 457 23.73 16.25 80.31
C PRO A 457 22.71 16.71 79.25
N VAL A 458 22.29 15.78 78.40
CA VAL A 458 21.21 16.00 77.43
C VAL A 458 20.03 15.09 77.75
N MET A 459 18.85 15.53 77.36
CA MET A 459 17.62 14.76 77.50
C MET A 459 17.20 14.16 76.15
N SER A 460 16.29 13.19 76.18
CA SER A 460 15.62 12.71 74.98
C SER A 460 14.72 13.81 74.42
N GLY A 461 14.84 14.07 73.11
CA GLY A 461 14.00 15.04 72.41
C GLY A 461 14.82 15.99 71.55
N ARG A 462 14.35 16.21 70.33
CA ARG A 462 14.98 17.10 69.35
C ARG A 462 13.88 17.88 68.65
N ILE A 463 14.14 19.14 68.32
CA ILE A 463 13.19 20.00 67.59
C ILE A 463 13.83 20.59 66.35
N LEU A 464 13.02 20.81 65.32
CA LEU A 464 13.45 21.35 64.03
C LEU A 464 12.96 22.78 63.75
N SER A 465 12.21 23.39 64.66
CA SER A 465 11.69 24.76 64.55
C SER A 465 11.63 25.45 65.91
N TRP A 466 11.81 26.78 65.98
CA TRP A 466 11.87 27.55 67.22
C TRP A 466 11.74 29.07 67.05
#